data_AF-U2M4M8-F1
#
_entry.id   AF-U2M4M8-F1
#
_cell.length_a   1.000
_cell.length_b   1.000
_cell.length_c   1.000
_cell.angle_alpha   90.00
_cell.angle_beta   90.00
_cell.angle_gamma   90.00
#
_symmetry.space_group_name_H-M   'P 1'
#
loop_
_entity.id
_entity.type
_entity.pdbx_description
1 polymer ?
#
loop_
_entity_poly.entity_id
_entity_poly.type
_entity_poly.pdbx_seq_one_letter_code
_entity_poly.pdbx_strand_id
1 'polypeptide(L)' 'MKCPRCGKRAFDISVLPKIPVIIELKCPNCRNIVKVSCRSEMCMADKR' A
#
# COMPACT_ATOMS: atom_id res chain seq x y z
N MET A 1 -2.57 -3.44 -0.51
CA MET A 1 -1.30 -2.97 0.07
C MET A 1 -1.13 -3.42 1.52
N LYS A 2 0.08 -3.82 1.92
CA LYS A 2 0.36 -4.34 3.28
C LYS A 2 0.88 -3.25 4.22
N CYS A 3 0.51 -3.36 5.49
CA CYS A 3 1.03 -2.51 6.56
C CYS A 3 2.50 -2.87 6.84
N PRO A 4 3.44 -1.92 6.81
CA PRO A 4 4.85 -2.19 7.06
C PRO A 4 5.15 -2.58 8.52
N ARG A 5 4.20 -2.33 9.44
CA ARG A 5 4.36 -2.64 10.88
C ARG A 5 3.86 -4.03 11.24
N CYS A 6 2.71 -4.44 10.71
CA CYS A 6 2.06 -5.70 11.11
C CYS A 6 1.90 -6.72 9.99
N GLY A 7 2.31 -6.40 8.76
CA GLY A 7 2.22 -7.29 7.58
C GLY A 7 0.81 -7.55 7.06
N LYS A 8 -0.23 -7.26 7.86
CA LYS A 8 -1.64 -7.37 7.48
C LYS A 8 -2.02 -6.29 6.46
N ARG A 9 -3.17 -6.45 5.82
CA ARG A 9 -3.69 -5.48 4.84
C ARG A 9 -3.89 -4.10 5.49
N ALA A 10 -3.43 -3.05 4.82
CA ALA A 10 -3.66 -1.66 5.24
C ALA A 10 -4.83 -1.04 4.47
N PHE A 11 -4.80 -1.16 3.14
CA PHE A 11 -5.84 -0.69 2.22
C PHE A 11 -5.71 -1.43 0.89
N ASP A 12 -6.73 -1.31 0.05
CA ASP A 12 -6.76 -1.78 -1.34
C ASP A 12 -6.74 -0.57 -2.29
N ILE A 13 -6.23 -0.76 -3.50
CA ILE A 13 -6.12 0.29 -4.52
C ILE A 13 -6.58 -0.27 -5.86
N SER A 14 -7.54 0.40 -6.50
CA SER A 14 -8.09 -0.06 -7.78
C SER A 14 -7.25 0.35 -8.98
N VAL A 15 -6.62 1.53 -8.91
CA VAL A 15 -5.77 2.08 -9.98
C VAL A 15 -4.46 2.55 -9.39
N LEU A 16 -3.34 2.05 -9.90
CA LEU A 16 -2.03 2.47 -9.46
C LEU A 16 -1.72 3.87 -10.00
N PRO A 17 -1.19 4.78 -9.15
CA PRO A 17 -0.79 6.09 -9.60
C PRO A 17 0.43 5.96 -10.52
N LYS A 18 0.42 6.71 -11.63
CA LYS A 18 1.54 6.73 -12.60
C LYS A 18 2.84 7.26 -11.99
N ILE A 19 2.71 8.10 -10.96
CA ILE A 19 3.81 8.69 -10.21
C ILE A 19 3.87 8.01 -8.84
N PRO A 20 5.06 7.68 -8.31
CA PRO A 20 5.21 7.21 -6.95
C PRO A 20 4.52 8.13 -5.94
N VAL A 21 3.60 7.58 -5.14
CA VAL A 21 2.98 8.32 -4.02
C VAL A 21 3.24 7.61 -2.70
N ILE A 22 3.23 8.38 -1.62
CA ILE A 22 3.27 7.87 -0.26
C ILE A 22 1.90 8.10 0.36
N ILE A 23 1.24 7.03 0.78
CA ILE A 23 -0.05 7.11 1.46
C ILE A 23 0.21 7.00 2.97
N GLU A 24 -0.16 8.05 3.70
CA GLU A 24 -0.17 8.07 5.15
C GLU A 24 -1.58 7.76 5.65
N LEU A 25 -1.73 6.71 6.46
CA LEU A 25 -3.02 6.31 7.01
C LEU A 25 -2.86 5.60 8.36
N LYS A 26 -3.95 5.57 9.14
CA LYS A 26 -4.04 4.70 10.31
C LYS A 26 -4.35 3.26 9.87
N CYS A 27 -3.49 2.31 10.22
CA CYS A 27 -3.71 0.91 9.90
C CYS A 27 -4.92 0.35 10.70
N PRO A 28 -5.92 -0.29 10.05
CA PRO A 28 -7.07 -0.84 10.76
C PRO A 28 -6.70 -2.01 11.68
N ASN A 29 -5.58 -2.68 11.41
CA ASN A 29 -5.16 -3.89 12.12
C ASN A 29 -4.31 -3.61 13.36
N CYS A 30 -3.31 -2.73 13.27
CA CYS A 30 -2.42 -2.42 14.39
C CYS A 30 -2.64 -1.02 14.97
N ARG A 31 -3.57 -0.23 14.41
CA ARG A 31 -3.96 1.12 14.85
C ARG A 31 -2.84 2.17 14.86
N ASN A 32 -1.67 1.84 14.32
CA ASN A 32 -0.56 2.77 14.15
C ASN A 32 -0.75 3.59 12.86
N ILE A 33 -0.27 4.83 12.86
CA ILE A 33 -0.10 5.61 11.63
C ILE A 33 1.09 5.04 10.86
N VAL A 34 0.88 4.72 9.59
CA VAL A 34 1.88 4.11 8.73
C VAL A 34 1.95 4.82 7.38
N LYS A 35 3.15 4.84 6.80
CA LYS A 35 3.42 5.34 5.45
C LYS A 35 3.64 4.15 4.53
N VAL A 36 2.85 4.04 3.47
CA VAL A 36 2.94 2.96 2.49
C VAL A 36 3.25 3.56 1.13
N SER A 37 4.37 3.14 0.53
CA SER A 37 4.71 3.56 -0.83
C SER A 37 3.85 2.81 -1.83
N CYS A 38 3.20 3.56 -2.73
CA CYS A 38 2.52 3.04 -3.91
C CYS A 38 3.35 3.41 -5.12
N ARG A 39 4.01 2.42 -5.72
CA ARG A 39 4.70 2.53 -7.00
C ARG A 39 4.11 1.49 -7.94
N SER A 40 3.97 1.83 -9.22
CA SER A 40 3.48 0.89 -10.25
C SER A 40 4.29 -0.41 -10.28
N GLU A 41 5.58 -0.34 -9.94
CA GLU A 41 6.51 -1.48 -9.87
C GLU A 41 6.25 -2.43 -8.68
N MET A 42 5.49 -2.00 -7.65
CA MET A 42 5.25 -2.79 -6.44
C MET A 42 4.01 -3.69 -6.53
N CYS A 43 3.15 -3.45 -7.52
CA CYS A 43 2.15 -4.42 -7.89
C CYS A 43 2.80 -5.35 -8.90
N MET A 44 3.00 -6.59 -8.46
CA MET A 44 3.40 -7.71 -9.30
C MET A 44 2.83 -7.53 -10.70
N ALA A 45 3.71 -7.58 -11.70
CA ALA A 45 3.31 -7.73 -13.09
C ALA A 45 2.33 -8.90 -13.18
N ASP A 46 1.03 -8.62 -13.29
CA ASP A 46 0.07 -9.58 -13.80
C ASP A 46 0.38 -9.71 -15.29
N LYS A 47 1.36 -10.57 -15.59
CA LYS A 47 1.58 -11.06 -16.95
C LYS A 47 0.38 -11.96 -17.27
N ARG A 48 -0.65 -11.42 -17.89
CA ARG A 48 -1.64 -12.19 -18.66
C ARG A 48 -1.69 -11.66 -20.07
#